data_AF-A0A935E2I7-F1
#
_entry.id   AF-A0A935E2I7-F1
#
_cell.length_a   1.000
_cell.length_b   1.000
_cell.length_c   1.000
_cell.angle_alpha   90.00
_cell.angle_beta   90.00
_cell.angle_gamma   90.00
#
_symmetry.space_group_name_H-M   'P 1'
#
loop_
_entity.id
_entity.type
_entity.pdbx_description
1 polymer ?
#
loop_
_entity_poly.entity_id
_entity_poly.type
_entity_poly.pdbx_seq_one_letter_code
_entity_poly.pdbx_strand_id
1 'polypeptide(L)'
;MTMPDTAPHVSWRCSPGRRLPAHARDLADARARDLVPAQRQVVVYLDRWPAGPVTGLGPAICCPPDFHPGRLDWRYLAALSVLVVTPPAPDPERLRHLLAELVAVRPLRLVLLHPRGMPAAQFIVSAARGREVQP
;
A
#
# COMPACT_ATOMS: atom_id res chain seq x y z
N MET A 1 13.41 32.59 23.97
CA MET A 1 14.21 31.36 23.75
C MET A 1 13.24 30.18 23.84
N THR A 2 12.66 29.77 22.71
CA THR A 2 11.69 28.67 22.66
C THR A 2 12.47 27.39 22.48
N MET A 3 12.43 26.49 23.48
CA MET A 3 13.02 25.16 23.36
C MET A 3 12.27 24.40 22.25
N PRO A 4 12.96 23.72 21.32
CA PRO A 4 12.28 22.79 20.43
C PRO A 4 11.76 21.65 21.29
N ASP A 5 10.43 21.56 21.41
CA ASP A 5 9.72 20.39 21.91
C ASP A 5 10.10 19.19 21.04
N THR A 6 11.19 18.52 21.44
CA THR A 6 11.70 17.36 20.74
C THR A 6 10.91 16.17 21.27
N ALA A 7 9.62 16.15 20.96
CA ALA A 7 8.82 14.96 21.13
C ALA A 7 9.56 13.81 20.41
N PRO A 8 9.75 12.64 21.06
CA PRO A 8 10.45 11.54 20.43
C PRO A 8 9.78 11.21 19.10
N HIS A 9 10.53 11.33 18.00
CA HIS A 9 10.05 10.96 16.67
C HIS A 9 9.80 9.45 16.65
N VAL A 10 8.57 9.05 16.96
CA VAL A 10 8.13 7.66 16.85
C VAL A 10 8.16 7.29 15.37
N SER A 11 9.06 6.38 15.04
CA SER A 11 9.23 5.86 13.69
C SER A 11 8.82 4.41 13.58
N TRP A 12 8.33 4.03 12.42
CA TRP A 12 7.92 2.66 12.16
C TRP A 12 9.12 1.72 12.23
N ARG A 13 8.95 0.63 12.98
CA ARG A 13 9.92 -0.45 13.08
C ARG A 13 9.47 -1.62 12.21
N CYS A 14 10.20 -1.84 11.13
CA CYS A 14 9.98 -3.00 10.26
C CYS A 14 10.17 -4.30 11.04
N SER A 15 9.43 -5.34 10.64
CA SER A 15 9.71 -6.70 11.12
C SER A 15 11.17 -7.09 10.79
N PRO A 16 11.80 -7.96 11.61
CA PRO A 16 13.15 -8.46 11.32
C PRO A 16 13.26 -8.99 9.89
N GLY A 17 14.30 -8.56 9.17
CA GLY A 17 14.54 -8.97 7.78
C GLY A 17 13.64 -8.30 6.72
N ARG A 18 12.68 -7.46 7.12
CA ARG A 18 11.82 -6.70 6.21
C ARG A 18 12.24 -5.25 6.09
N ARG A 19 11.90 -4.64 4.95
CA ARG A 19 12.16 -3.21 4.67
C ARG A 19 10.88 -2.48 4.30
N LEU A 20 10.87 -1.16 4.39
CA LEU A 20 9.74 -0.38 3.89
C LEU A 20 9.73 -0.39 2.35
N PRO A 21 8.53 -0.46 1.73
CA PRO A 21 8.37 -0.15 0.31
C PRO A 21 8.85 1.27 -0.02
N ALA A 22 9.12 1.53 -1.29
CA ALA A 22 9.52 2.86 -1.74
C ALA A 22 8.40 3.88 -1.47
N HIS A 23 8.78 5.08 -1.04
CA HIS A 23 7.88 6.18 -0.64
C HIS A 23 6.97 5.90 0.56
N ALA A 24 7.18 4.79 1.29
CA ALA A 24 6.31 4.42 2.41
C ALA A 24 6.67 5.04 3.76
N ARG A 25 7.81 5.74 3.89
CA ARG A 25 8.34 6.17 5.19
C ARG A 25 7.37 7.08 5.94
N ASP A 26 6.87 8.11 5.28
CA ASP A 26 5.97 9.08 5.91
C ASP A 26 4.66 8.44 6.37
N LEU A 27 4.09 7.54 5.55
CA LEU A 27 2.89 6.80 5.89
C LEU A 27 3.15 5.83 7.06
N ALA A 28 4.25 5.10 7.04
CA ALA A 28 4.61 4.16 8.10
C ALA A 28 4.85 4.89 9.43
N ASP A 29 5.59 6.00 9.40
CA ASP A 29 5.87 6.82 10.60
C ASP A 29 4.60 7.53 11.10
N ALA A 30 3.67 7.92 10.22
CA ALA A 30 2.34 8.36 10.62
C ALA A 30 1.56 7.23 11.33
N ARG A 31 1.59 6.01 10.79
CA ARG A 31 0.94 4.85 11.43
C ARG A 31 1.57 4.47 12.77
N ALA A 32 2.88 4.65 12.93
CA ALA A 32 3.56 4.45 14.21
C ALA A 32 3.11 5.46 15.29
N ARG A 33 2.52 6.59 14.88
CA ARG A 33 1.91 7.62 15.73
C ARG A 33 0.38 7.49 15.82
N ASP A 34 -0.15 6.32 15.45
CA ASP A 34 -1.59 6.03 15.39
C ASP A 34 -2.42 6.94 14.45
N LEU A 35 -1.74 7.66 13.55
CA LEU A 35 -2.40 8.48 12.54
C LEU A 35 -2.83 7.61 11.35
N VAL A 36 -3.98 7.92 10.78
CA VAL A 36 -4.48 7.28 9.56
C VAL A 36 -4.77 8.33 8.48
N PRO A 37 -4.60 8.00 7.19
CA PRO A 37 -5.00 8.89 6.11
C PRO A 37 -6.50 9.24 6.24
N ALA A 38 -6.87 10.48 5.91
CA ALA A 38 -8.26 10.96 6.03
C ALA A 38 -9.27 10.07 5.26
N GLN A 39 -8.89 9.64 4.05
CA GLN A 39 -9.69 8.75 3.21
C GLN A 39 -9.55 7.26 3.60
N ARG A 40 -8.75 6.95 4.63
CA ARG A 40 -8.37 5.59 5.08
C ARG A 40 -7.96 4.68 3.92
N GLN A 41 -7.31 5.26 2.92
CA GLN A 41 -6.92 4.55 1.71
C GLN A 41 -5.49 4.88 1.30
N VAL A 42 -4.91 3.98 0.53
CA VAL A 42 -3.50 4.03 0.09
C VAL A 42 -3.40 3.39 -1.29
N VAL A 43 -2.58 3.98 -2.14
CA VAL A 43 -2.28 3.44 -3.47
C VAL A 43 -0.94 2.71 -3.43
N VAL A 44 -0.92 1.48 -3.92
CA VAL A 44 0.28 0.65 -4.06
C VAL A 44 0.54 0.45 -5.54
N TYR A 45 1.58 1.10 -6.04
CA TYR A 45 2.06 0.87 -7.40
C TYR A 45 2.95 -0.38 -7.41
N LEU A 46 2.66 -1.31 -8.31
CA LEU A 46 3.54 -2.43 -8.61
C LEU A 46 4.53 -2.01 -9.71
N ASP A 47 5.82 -2.15 -9.43
CA ASP A 47 6.98 -2.02 -10.34
C ASP A 47 7.26 -0.63 -10.92
N ARG A 48 6.25 0.21 -11.09
CA ARG A 48 6.39 1.50 -11.75
C ARG A 48 5.69 2.61 -10.99
N TRP A 49 6.48 3.57 -10.53
CA TRP A 49 5.96 4.85 -10.05
C TRP A 49 5.28 5.61 -11.20
N PRO A 50 4.13 6.27 -10.98
CA PRO A 50 3.48 7.05 -12.01
C PRO A 50 4.37 8.20 -12.49
N ALA A 51 4.34 8.47 -13.80
CA ALA A 51 5.01 9.63 -14.38
C ALA A 51 4.25 10.94 -14.14
N GLY A 52 2.94 10.85 -13.87
CA GLY A 52 2.08 11.97 -13.52
C GLY A 52 1.89 12.12 -12.01
N PRO A 53 1.31 13.24 -11.55
CA PRO A 53 1.07 13.47 -10.14
C PRO A 53 0.11 12.42 -9.58
N VAL A 54 0.45 11.88 -8.40
CA VAL A 54 -0.43 11.01 -7.62
C VAL A 54 -1.55 11.87 -7.06
N THR A 55 -2.68 11.98 -7.76
CA THR A 55 -3.79 12.86 -7.34
C THR A 55 -5.01 12.06 -6.89
N GLY A 56 -5.72 12.59 -5.89
CA GLY A 56 -7.09 12.23 -5.52
C GLY A 56 -7.29 10.91 -4.76
N LEU A 57 -6.33 9.97 -4.81
CA LEU A 57 -6.50 8.64 -4.22
C LEU A 57 -5.78 8.44 -2.88
N GLY A 58 -5.19 9.47 -2.29
CA GLY A 58 -4.49 9.38 -1.00
C GLY A 58 -2.98 9.07 -1.13
N PRO A 59 -2.29 8.74 -0.02
CA PRO A 59 -0.85 8.46 -0.05
C PRO A 59 -0.55 7.29 -0.98
N ALA A 60 0.56 7.41 -1.72
CA ALA A 60 1.04 6.36 -2.63
C ALA A 60 2.38 5.81 -2.18
N ILE A 61 2.54 4.51 -2.40
CA ILE A 61 3.78 3.77 -2.16
C ILE A 61 4.05 2.86 -3.36
N CYS A 62 5.28 2.35 -3.46
CA CYS A 62 5.69 1.50 -4.57
C CYS A 62 6.36 0.22 -4.10
N CYS A 63 6.00 -0.89 -4.72
CA CYS A 63 6.77 -2.13 -4.69
C CYS A 63 7.76 -2.10 -5.87
N PRO A 64 9.04 -1.75 -5.66
CA PRO A 64 10.00 -1.63 -6.76
C PRO A 64 10.32 -3.01 -7.35
N PRO A 65 10.61 -3.10 -8.67
CA PRO A 65 10.75 -4.36 -9.40
C PRO A 65 11.85 -5.26 -8.82
N ASP A 66 12.92 -4.66 -8.29
CA ASP A 66 14.08 -5.37 -7.76
C ASP A 66 13.87 -5.98 -6.36
N PHE A 67 12.73 -5.70 -5.71
CA PHE A 67 12.41 -6.24 -4.40
C PHE A 67 11.28 -7.26 -4.47
N HIS A 68 11.49 -8.42 -3.85
CA HIS A 68 10.43 -9.40 -3.66
C HIS A 68 9.38 -8.87 -2.65
N PRO A 69 8.07 -8.90 -2.95
CA PRO A 69 7.04 -8.34 -2.07
C PRO A 69 7.07 -8.89 -0.63
N GLY A 70 7.40 -10.17 -0.45
CA GLY A 70 7.52 -10.81 0.88
C GLY A 70 8.70 -10.32 1.74
N ARG A 71 9.64 -9.56 1.16
CA ARG A 71 10.74 -8.90 1.90
C ARG A 71 10.38 -7.48 2.35
N LEU A 72 9.19 -7.00 2.01
CA LEU A 72 8.71 -5.70 2.41
C LEU A 72 7.73 -5.82 3.57
N ASP A 73 7.74 -4.81 4.45
CA ASP A 73 6.77 -4.72 5.54
C ASP A 73 5.54 -3.97 5.03
N TRP A 74 4.37 -4.60 5.17
CA TRP A 74 3.08 -4.06 4.75
C TRP A 74 2.13 -3.83 5.93
N ARG A 75 2.56 -4.15 7.17
CA ARG A 75 1.68 -4.19 8.34
C ARG A 75 1.05 -2.84 8.68
N TYR A 76 1.71 -1.75 8.34
CA TYR A 76 1.16 -0.40 8.52
C TYR A 76 -0.07 -0.13 7.62
N LEU A 77 -0.34 -0.99 6.62
CA LEU A 77 -1.54 -0.94 5.78
C LEU A 77 -2.77 -1.62 6.40
N ALA A 78 -2.61 -2.28 7.55
CA ALA A 78 -3.73 -2.93 8.23
C ALA A 78 -4.86 -1.94 8.49
N ALA A 79 -6.10 -2.41 8.26
CA ALA A 79 -7.33 -1.62 8.37
C ALA A 79 -7.40 -0.38 7.44
N LEU A 80 -6.65 -0.34 6.34
CA LEU A 80 -6.80 0.65 5.26
C LEU A 80 -7.44 0.02 4.01
N SER A 81 -8.02 0.85 3.15
CA SER A 81 -8.40 0.47 1.79
C SER A 81 -7.17 0.57 0.88
N VAL A 82 -6.71 -0.55 0.34
CA VAL A 82 -5.50 -0.64 -0.49
C VAL A 82 -5.91 -0.72 -1.96
N LEU A 83 -5.49 0.25 -2.76
CA LEU A 83 -5.66 0.26 -4.20
C LEU A 83 -4.35 -0.15 -4.86
N VAL A 84 -4.31 -1.29 -5.54
CA VAL A 84 -3.12 -1.79 -6.24
C VAL A 84 -3.20 -1.38 -7.70
N VAL A 85 -2.21 -0.64 -8.18
CA VAL A 85 -2.10 -0.26 -9.60
C VAL A 85 -0.99 -1.09 -10.23
N THR A 86 -1.32 -1.83 -11.29
CA THR A 86 -0.35 -2.68 -12.00
C THR A 86 0.17 -2.01 -13.26
N PRO A 87 1.37 -2.37 -13.76
CA PRO A 87 1.75 -2.07 -15.13
C PRO A 87 0.77 -2.76 -16.13
N PRO A 88 0.77 -2.37 -17.42
CA PRO A 88 -0.12 -2.95 -18.43
C PRO A 88 0.02 -4.46 -18.65
N ALA A 89 1.20 -5.01 -18.34
CA ALA A 89 1.48 -6.44 -18.39
C ALA A 89 2.33 -6.80 -17.16
N PRO A 90 1.69 -7.00 -15.98
CA PRO A 90 2.43 -7.37 -14.78
C PRO A 90 2.89 -8.83 -14.85
N ASP A 91 4.03 -9.12 -14.24
CA ASP A 91 4.41 -10.50 -13.95
C ASP A 91 3.36 -11.13 -13.00
N PRO A 92 2.68 -12.22 -13.42
CA PRO A 92 1.62 -12.84 -12.64
C PRO A 92 2.11 -13.47 -11.33
N GLU A 93 3.35 -13.95 -11.27
CA GLU A 93 3.89 -14.53 -10.02
C GLU A 93 4.13 -13.42 -8.99
N ARG A 94 4.75 -12.35 -9.43
CA ARG A 94 5.01 -11.18 -8.60
C ARG A 94 3.73 -10.50 -8.11
N LEU A 95 2.72 -10.35 -8.97
CA LEU A 95 1.41 -9.84 -8.57
C LEU A 95 0.77 -10.74 -7.51
N ARG A 96 0.83 -12.07 -7.67
CA ARG A 96 0.33 -13.02 -6.66
C ARG A 96 1.04 -12.86 -5.32
N HIS A 97 2.37 -12.72 -5.32
CA HIS A 97 3.13 -12.50 -4.09
C HIS A 97 2.77 -11.19 -3.40
N LEU A 98 2.60 -10.10 -4.16
CA LEU A 98 2.15 -8.83 -3.60
C LEU A 98 0.75 -8.97 -2.98
N LEU A 99 -0.21 -9.54 -3.71
CA LEU A 99 -1.57 -9.71 -3.23
C LEU A 99 -1.64 -10.61 -1.99
N ALA A 100 -0.82 -11.66 -1.92
CA ALA A 100 -0.75 -12.54 -0.74
C ALA A 100 -0.30 -11.76 0.52
N GLU A 101 0.76 -10.95 0.40
CA GLU A 101 1.23 -10.11 1.51
C GLU A 101 0.19 -9.05 1.91
N LEU A 102 -0.46 -8.42 0.92
CA LEU A 102 -1.50 -7.42 1.18
C LEU A 102 -2.75 -8.02 1.81
N VAL A 103 -3.17 -9.23 1.44
CA VAL A 103 -4.29 -9.93 2.09
C VAL A 103 -3.92 -10.32 3.52
N ALA A 104 -2.69 -10.78 3.75
CA ALA A 104 -2.21 -11.21 5.07
C ALA A 104 -2.25 -10.09 6.11
N VAL A 105 -2.08 -8.83 5.69
CA VAL A 105 -2.17 -7.66 6.60
C VAL A 105 -3.60 -7.19 6.88
N ARG A 106 -4.62 -7.89 6.36
CA ARG A 106 -6.04 -7.66 6.63
C ARG A 106 -6.48 -6.19 6.37
N PRO A 107 -6.38 -5.71 5.11
CA PRO A 107 -6.89 -4.41 4.73
C PRO A 107 -8.42 -4.39 4.83
N LEU A 108 -9.01 -3.21 4.94
CA LEU A 108 -10.47 -3.04 4.87
C LEU A 108 -11.00 -3.47 3.49
N ARG A 109 -10.30 -3.03 2.44
CA ARG A 109 -10.59 -3.32 1.04
C ARG A 109 -9.27 -3.51 0.30
N LEU A 110 -9.18 -4.48 -0.59
CA LEU A 110 -8.07 -4.60 -1.55
C LEU A 110 -8.65 -4.51 -2.95
N VAL A 111 -8.32 -3.46 -3.69
CA VAL A 111 -8.85 -3.15 -5.02
C VAL A 111 -7.74 -3.20 -6.04
N LEU A 112 -7.87 -4.03 -7.08
CA LEU A 112 -6.91 -4.05 -8.21
C LEU A 112 -7.38 -3.11 -9.33
N LEU A 113 -6.52 -2.17 -9.73
CA LEU A 113 -6.76 -1.19 -10.80
C LEU A 113 -5.87 -1.52 -12.01
N HIS A 114 -6.51 -1.77 -13.15
CA HIS A 114 -5.81 -2.06 -14.40
C HIS A 114 -5.71 -0.79 -15.28
N PRO A 115 -4.54 -0.50 -15.88
CA PRO A 115 -4.34 0.74 -16.64
C PRO A 115 -4.95 0.74 -18.05
N ARG A 116 -5.49 -0.39 -18.55
CA ARG A 116 -6.12 -0.46 -19.88
C ARG A 116 -7.64 -0.24 -19.79
N GLY A 117 -8.07 1.02 -19.99
CA GLY A 117 -9.41 1.42 -20.43
C GLY A 117 -10.61 1.10 -19.52
N MET A 118 -11.28 2.15 -19.03
CA MET A 118 -12.33 2.15 -17.98
C MET A 118 -11.87 1.49 -16.67
N PRO A 119 -12.04 2.11 -15.49
CA PRO A 119 -11.63 1.50 -14.22
C PRO A 119 -12.57 0.34 -13.86
N ALA A 120 -12.35 -0.84 -14.47
CA ALA A 120 -12.96 -2.08 -14.04
C ALA A 120 -12.16 -2.60 -12.84
N ALA A 121 -12.70 -2.44 -11.64
CA ALA A 121 -12.12 -2.99 -10.42
C ALA A 121 -12.33 -4.51 -10.41
N GLN A 122 -11.33 -5.29 -10.83
CA GLN A 122 -11.49 -6.74 -11.03
C GLN A 122 -11.50 -7.56 -9.73
N PHE A 123 -10.98 -7.03 -8.62
CA PHE A 123 -10.89 -7.78 -7.35
C PHE A 123 -11.15 -6.87 -6.16
N ILE A 124 -12.09 -7.25 -5.30
CA ILE A 124 -12.37 -6.61 -4.00
C ILE A 124 -12.25 -7.67 -2.90
N VAL A 125 -11.20 -7.60 -2.09
CA VAL A 125 -11.19 -8.33 -0.80
C VAL A 125 -11.70 -7.38 0.26
N SER A 126 -12.91 -7.58 0.75
CA SER A 126 -13.52 -6.76 1.80
C SER A 126 -13.49 -7.50 3.13
N ALA A 127 -12.89 -6.91 4.17
CA ALA A 127 -12.87 -7.49 5.51
C ALA A 127 -14.28 -7.72 6.10
N ALA A 128 -15.30 -7.03 5.58
CA ALA A 128 -16.69 -7.13 6.02
C ALA A 128 -17.53 -8.20 5.28
N ARG A 129 -17.10 -8.68 4.10
CA ARG A 129 -17.91 -9.58 3.24
C ARG A 129 -17.15 -10.76 2.62
N GLY A 130 -15.83 -10.87 2.79
CA GLY A 130 -15.01 -11.90 2.15
C GLY A 130 -14.46 -11.46 0.79
N ARG A 131 -14.17 -12.43 -0.10
CA ARG A 131 -13.70 -12.20 -1.49
C ARG A 131 -14.91 -11.94 -2.39
N GLU A 132 -15.06 -10.71 -2.89
CA GLU A 132 -16.03 -10.38 -3.95
C GLU A 132 -15.28 -10.05 -5.23
N VAL A 133 -15.62 -10.77 -6.30
CA VAL A 133 -15.26 -10.45 -7.69
C VAL A 133 -16.54 -9.93 -8.31
N GLN A 134 -16.53 -8.70 -8.84
CA GLN A 134 -17.61 -8.21 -9.69
C GLN A 134 -17.06 -7.72 -11.04
N PRO A 135 -17.81 -7.98 -12.12
CA PRO A 135 -17.39 -7.75 -13.51
C PRO A 135 -17.26 -6.27 -13.89
#